data_AF-A0A2N3DF83-F1
#
_entry.id   AF-A0A2N3DF83-F1
#
_cell.length_a   1.000
_cell.length_b   1.000
_cell.length_c   1.000
_cell.angle_alpha   90.00
_cell.angle_beta   90.00
_cell.angle_gamma   90.00
#
_symmetry.space_group_name_H-M   'P 1'
#
loop_
_entity.id
_entity.type
_entity.pdbx_description
1 polymer ?
#
loop_
_entity_poly.entity_id
_entity_poly.type
_entity_poly.pdbx_seq_one_letter_code
_entity_poly.pdbx_strand_id
1 'polypeptide(L)'
;MGSGQNIPIAGILLAAATFVAMLLTGVDPVIALAVAAVWVGSLLVAGGRPPEPPKAKVKPSVTIDSIRDLIENSSTPLLITERSTIAIANRAARKL
;
A
#
# COMPACT_ATOMS: atom_id res chain seq x y z
N MET A 1 -1.45 -7.36 15.09
CA MET A 1 -2.55 -6.60 15.73
C MET A 1 -2.36 -5.13 15.40
N GLY A 2 -3.05 -4.63 14.38
CA GLY A 2 -2.87 -3.28 13.87
C GLY A 2 -4.21 -2.71 13.43
N SER A 3 -5.15 -2.61 14.36
CA SER A 3 -6.43 -1.93 14.17
C SER A 3 -6.52 -0.77 15.13
N GLY A 4 -5.58 0.16 15.02
CA GLY A 4 -5.70 1.50 15.59
C GLY A 4 -6.72 2.27 14.75
N GLN A 5 -7.98 1.88 14.83
CA GLN A 5 -9.08 2.69 14.36
C GLN A 5 -9.07 3.92 15.26
N ASN A 6 -8.38 4.98 14.83
CA ASN A 6 -8.42 6.27 15.51
C ASN A 6 -9.86 6.76 15.42
N ILE A 7 -10.67 6.37 16.39
CA ILE A 7 -12.01 6.93 16.55
C ILE A 7 -11.82 8.44 16.58
N PRO A 8 -12.48 9.21 15.70
CA PRO A 8 -12.27 10.65 15.59
C PRO A 8 -12.96 11.36 16.77
N ILE A 9 -12.43 11.16 17.99
CA ILE A 9 -12.96 11.68 19.26
C ILE A 9 -13.10 13.21 19.19
N ALA A 10 -12.12 13.89 18.59
CA ALA A 10 -12.18 15.33 18.36
C ALA A 10 -13.35 15.74 17.45
N GLY A 11 -13.63 14.96 16.40
CA GLY A 11 -14.76 15.21 15.50
C GLY A 11 -16.12 14.99 16.18
N ILE A 12 -16.22 13.97 17.04
CA ILE A 12 -17.44 13.67 17.80
C ILE A 12 -17.71 14.77 18.85
N LEU A 13 -16.69 15.23 19.57
CA LEU A 13 -16.80 16.33 20.52
C LEU A 13 -17.25 17.64 19.84
N LEU A 14 -16.70 17.93 18.66
CA LEU A 14 -17.05 19.12 17.90
C LEU A 14 -18.51 19.05 17.38
N ALA A 15 -18.95 17.87 16.92
CA ALA A 15 -20.34 17.64 16.53
C ALA A 15 -21.30 17.87 17.70
N ALA A 16 -20.98 17.35 18.90
CA ALA A 16 -21.80 17.55 20.09
C ALA A 16 -21.87 19.03 20.50
N ALA A 17 -20.73 19.74 20.52
CA ALA A 17 -20.68 21.15 20.86
C ALA A 17 -21.53 22.01 19.91
N THR A 18 -21.48 21.71 18.61
CA THR A 18 -22.21 22.47 17.60
C THR A 18 -23.71 22.19 17.65
N PHE A 19 -24.11 20.94 17.91
CA PHE A 19 -25.52 20.61 18.12
C PHE A 19 -26.10 21.38 19.31
N VAL A 20 -25.37 21.44 20.44
CA VAL A 20 -25.77 22.24 21.61
C VAL A 20 -25.87 23.73 21.27
N ALA A 21 -24.89 24.29 20.53
CA ALA A 21 -24.91 25.68 20.11
C ALA A 21 -26.11 26.01 19.19
N MET A 22 -26.49 25.10 18.29
CA MET A 22 -27.67 25.26 17.43
C MET A 22 -28.97 25.28 18.23
N LEU A 23 -29.09 24.42 19.24
CA LEU A 23 -30.26 24.42 20.13
C LEU A 23 -30.35 25.71 20.95
N LEU A 24 -29.23 26.21 21.49
CA LEU A 24 -29.18 27.45 22.26
C LEU A 24 -29.51 28.69 21.43
N THR A 25 -29.26 28.66 20.12
CA THR A 25 -29.58 29.75 19.20
C THR A 25 -31.01 29.70 18.67
N GLY A 26 -31.81 28.69 19.07
CA GLY A 26 -33.20 28.54 18.66
C GLY A 26 -33.35 28.03 17.22
N VAL A 27 -32.31 27.43 16.65
CA VAL A 27 -32.38 26.78 15.33
C VAL A 27 -33.38 25.64 15.40
N ASP A 28 -34.15 25.47 14.34
CA ASP A 28 -35.12 24.39 14.22
C ASP A 28 -34.44 23.01 14.50
N PRO A 29 -35.01 22.17 15.39
CA PRO A 29 -34.41 20.90 15.76
C PRO A 29 -34.15 19.97 14.57
N VAL A 30 -34.98 20.03 13.52
CA VAL A 30 -34.81 19.23 12.30
C VAL A 30 -33.54 19.64 11.57
N ILE A 31 -33.26 20.95 11.50
CA ILE A 31 -32.04 21.48 10.88
C ILE A 31 -30.81 21.05 11.70
N ALA A 32 -30.88 21.16 13.03
CA ALA A 32 -29.78 20.74 13.90
C ALA A 32 -29.45 19.25 13.74
N LEU A 33 -30.49 18.40 13.62
CA LEU A 33 -30.34 16.96 13.42
C LEU A 33 -29.76 16.63 12.03
N ALA A 34 -30.20 17.34 10.99
CA ALA A 34 -29.64 17.19 9.64
C ALA A 34 -28.15 17.53 9.59
N VAL A 35 -27.73 18.61 10.24
CA VAL A 35 -26.31 19.00 10.33
C VAL A 35 -25.51 17.94 11.10
N ALA A 36 -26.01 17.45 12.22
CA ALA A 36 -25.36 16.37 12.98
C ALA A 36 -25.19 15.10 12.12
N ALA A 37 -26.22 14.71 11.36
CA ALA A 37 -26.17 13.55 10.49
C ALA A 37 -25.13 13.69 9.36
N VAL A 38 -25.10 14.84 8.68
CA VAL A 38 -24.10 15.13 7.62
C VAL A 38 -22.69 15.09 8.19
N TRP A 39 -22.49 15.61 9.40
CA TRP A 39 -21.19 15.65 10.03
C TRP A 39 -20.70 14.25 10.43
N VAL A 40 -21.53 13.47 11.12
CA VAL A 40 -21.20 12.09 11.48
C VAL A 40 -20.93 11.28 10.21
N GLY A 41 -21.75 11.42 9.17
CA GLY A 41 -21.53 10.79 7.88
C GLY A 41 -20.19 11.15 7.25
N SER A 42 -19.81 12.43 7.27
CA SER A 42 -18.52 12.91 6.75
C SER A 42 -17.33 12.32 7.50
N LEU A 43 -17.42 12.22 8.83
CA LEU A 43 -16.39 11.62 9.67
C LEU A 43 -16.22 10.12 9.40
N LEU A 44 -17.32 9.41 9.18
CA LEU A 44 -17.31 7.98 8.83
C LEU A 44 -16.63 7.74 7.48
N VAL A 45 -16.91 8.60 6.48
CA VAL A 45 -16.26 8.53 5.16
C VAL A 45 -14.76 8.83 5.28
N ALA A 46 -14.37 9.86 6.04
CA ALA A 46 -12.98 10.24 6.23
C ALA A 46 -12.16 9.18 7.01
N GLY A 47 -12.81 8.38 7.86
CA GLY A 47 -12.16 7.32 8.63
C GLY A 47 -11.70 6.11 7.80
N GLY A 48 -12.16 5.98 6.55
CA GLY A 48 -11.72 4.94 5.62
C GLY A 48 -10.28 5.18 5.17
N ARG A 49 -9.30 4.58 5.84
CA ARG A 49 -7.92 4.60 5.35
C ARG A 49 -7.82 3.74 4.09
N PRO A 50 -7.21 4.25 3.00
CA PRO A 50 -6.88 3.41 1.86
C PRO A 50 -6.05 2.21 2.34
N PRO A 51 -6.30 0.99 1.82
CA PRO A 51 -5.49 -0.17 2.17
C PRO A 51 -4.02 0.17 1.91
N GLU A 52 -3.15 -0.19 2.86
CA GLU A 52 -1.72 0.07 2.73
C GLU A 52 -1.24 -0.47 1.38
N PRO A 53 -0.56 0.35 0.56
CA PRO A 53 -0.10 -0.10 -0.74
C PRO A 53 0.78 -1.34 -0.52
N PRO A 54 0.52 -2.44 -1.26
CA PRO A 54 1.26 -3.67 -1.06
C PRO A 54 2.76 -3.36 -1.17
N LYS A 55 3.52 -3.72 -0.12
CA LYS A 55 4.97 -3.53 -0.08
C LYS A 55 5.53 -4.02 -1.42
N ALA A 56 6.18 -3.13 -2.15
CA ALA A 56 6.77 -3.47 -3.44
C ALA A 56 7.62 -4.72 -3.24
N LYS A 57 7.25 -5.83 -3.88
CA LYS A 57 8.10 -7.02 -3.92
C LYS A 57 9.39 -6.56 -4.57
N VAL A 58 10.45 -6.42 -3.78
CA VAL A 58 11.80 -6.18 -4.28
C VAL A 58 12.06 -7.33 -5.24
N LYS A 59 12.04 -7.04 -6.55
CA LYS A 59 12.48 -8.02 -7.54
C LYS A 59 13.90 -8.39 -7.11
N PRO A 60 14.22 -9.69 -6.95
CA PRO A 60 15.61 -10.09 -6.74
C PRO A 60 16.44 -9.38 -7.80
N SER A 61 17.46 -8.63 -7.36
CA SER A 61 18.41 -8.06 -8.29
C SER A 61 18.90 -9.19 -9.18
N VAL A 62 18.83 -9.01 -10.50
CA VAL A 62 19.34 -10.01 -11.43
C VAL A 62 20.85 -10.10 -11.21
N THR A 63 21.27 -11.04 -10.39
CA THR A 63 22.68 -11.32 -10.09
C THR A 63 23.20 -12.31 -11.12
N ILE A 64 24.50 -12.20 -11.43
CA ILE A 64 25.25 -13.13 -12.28
C ILE A 64 24.96 -14.60 -11.91
N ASP A 65 24.87 -14.92 -10.62
CA ASP A 65 24.56 -16.26 -10.12
C ASP A 65 23.16 -16.76 -10.53
N SER A 66 22.15 -15.88 -10.48
CA SER A 66 20.80 -16.24 -10.92
C SER A 66 20.77 -16.54 -12.42
N ILE A 67 21.47 -15.73 -13.23
CA ILE A 67 21.58 -15.98 -14.67
C ILE A 67 22.28 -17.32 -14.95
N ARG A 68 23.35 -17.62 -14.21
CA ARG A 68 24.07 -18.91 -14.31
C ARG A 68 23.14 -20.10 -14.06
N ASP A 69 22.36 -20.06 -12.99
CA ASP A 69 21.44 -21.15 -12.64
C ASP A 69 20.37 -21.35 -13.72
N LEU A 70 19.87 -20.26 -14.31
CA LEU A 70 18.91 -20.30 -15.42
C LEU A 70 19.50 -20.98 -16.68
N ILE A 71 20.76 -20.69 -17.04
CA ILE A 71 21.35 -21.19 -18.29
C ILE A 71 22.01 -22.56 -18.16
N GLU A 72 22.32 -23.02 -16.93
CA GLU A 72 23.04 -24.27 -16.66
C GLU A 72 22.32 -25.52 -17.21
N ASN A 73 20.97 -25.51 -17.21
CA ASN A 73 20.14 -26.60 -17.73
C ASN A 73 19.66 -26.37 -19.19
N SER A 74 20.14 -25.32 -19.86
CA SER A 74 19.82 -25.12 -21.28
C SER A 74 20.51 -26.17 -22.13
N SER A 75 19.78 -26.74 -23.10
CA SER A 75 20.32 -27.67 -24.11
C SER A 75 21.13 -26.96 -25.19
N THR A 76 20.98 -25.65 -25.33
CA THR A 76 21.80 -24.83 -26.24
C THR A 76 23.09 -24.39 -25.56
N PRO A 77 24.26 -24.45 -26.23
CA PRO A 77 25.51 -23.89 -25.71
C PRO A 77 25.40 -22.37 -25.54
N LEU A 78 25.59 -21.89 -24.31
CA LEU A 78 25.50 -20.47 -23.96
C LEU A 78 26.76 -20.01 -23.22
N LEU A 79 27.29 -18.86 -23.66
CA LEU A 79 28.44 -18.19 -23.10
C LEU A 79 28.07 -16.73 -22.81
N ILE A 80 28.46 -16.24 -21.63
CA ILE A 80 28.34 -14.83 -21.25
C ILE A 80 29.74 -14.31 -21.02
N THR A 81 30.08 -13.23 -21.72
CA THR A 81 31.38 -12.58 -21.61
C THR A 81 31.27 -11.27 -20.85
N GLU A 82 32.18 -11.03 -19.93
CA GLU A 82 32.38 -9.74 -19.27
C GLU A 82 33.78 -9.24 -19.59
N ARG A 83 33.91 -8.01 -20.11
CA ARG A 83 35.20 -7.40 -20.47
C ARG A 83 36.08 -8.33 -21.33
N SER A 84 35.48 -8.93 -22.35
CA SER A 84 36.16 -9.86 -23.28
C SER A 84 36.72 -11.13 -22.63
N THR A 85 36.31 -11.46 -21.41
CA THR A 85 36.64 -12.71 -20.71
C THR A 85 35.35 -13.52 -20.51
N ILE A 86 35.43 -14.85 -20.61
CA ILE A 86 34.27 -15.72 -20.38
C ILE A 86 33.93 -15.69 -18.89
N ALA A 87 32.77 -15.11 -18.55
CA ALA A 87 32.29 -14.99 -17.17
C ALA A 87 31.41 -16.18 -16.78
N ILE A 88 30.56 -16.67 -17.69
CA ILE A 88 29.72 -17.85 -17.47
C ILE A 88 29.69 -18.70 -18.74
N ALA A 89 29.83 -20.02 -18.58
CA ALA A 89 29.60 -21.01 -19.62
C ALA A 89 28.69 -22.10 -19.07
N ASN A 90 27.58 -22.41 -19.75
CA ASN A 90 26.68 -23.46 -19.30
C ASN A 90 27.24 -24.87 -19.56
N ARG A 91 26.57 -25.90 -19.02
CA ARG A 91 27.01 -27.29 -19.16
C ARG A 91 27.17 -27.73 -20.61
N ALA A 92 26.26 -27.32 -21.49
CA ALA A 92 26.32 -27.64 -22.91
C ALA A 92 27.58 -27.04 -23.56
N ALA A 93 27.91 -25.79 -23.25
CA ALA A 93 29.12 -25.13 -23.74
C ALA A 93 30.42 -25.74 -23.18
N ARG A 94 30.43 -26.25 -21.95
CA ARG A 94 31.60 -26.93 -21.35
C ARG A 94 31.86 -28.34 -21.89
N LYS A 95 30.89 -28.92 -22.60
CA LYS A 95 30.96 -30.28 -23.16
C LYS A 95 31.30 -30.31 -24.65
N LEU A 96 31.37 -29.14 -25.29
CA LEU A 96 31.89 -28.95 -26.63
C LEU A 96 33.40 -28.75 -26.57
#